data_AF-A0A1M5XZI3-F1
#
_entry.id   AF-A0A1M5XZI3-F1
#
_cell.length_a   1.000
_cell.length_b   1.000
_cell.length_c   1.000
_cell.angle_alpha   90.00
_cell.angle_beta   90.00
_cell.angle_gamma   90.00
#
_symmetry.space_group_name_H-M   'P 1'
#
loop_
_entity.id
_entity.type
_entity.pdbx_description
1 polymer ?
#
loop_
_entity_poly.entity_id
_entity_poly.type
_entity_poly.pdbx_seq_one_letter_code
_entity_poly.pdbx_strand_id
1 'polypeptide(L)' 'MAAFDTTRPTYAAGHKGFSATLASLFANFSAWNDARLTRNALRALSDHELDDIGLTRADVDSF' A
#
# COMPACT_ATOMS: atom_id res chain seq x y z
N MET A 1 -44.79 18.16 -6.88
CA MET A 1 -43.57 17.33 -6.74
C MET A 1 -42.48 18.21 -6.17
N ALA A 2 -42.12 18.02 -4.90
CA ALA A 2 -40.99 18.72 -4.28
C ALA A 2 -39.76 17.83 -4.42
N ALA A 3 -38.79 18.25 -5.22
CA ALA A 3 -37.47 17.64 -5.25
C ALA A 3 -36.69 18.15 -4.04
N PHE A 4 -36.51 17.31 -3.04
CA PHE A 4 -35.51 17.57 -2.00
C PHE A 4 -34.15 17.21 -2.59
N ASP A 5 -33.50 18.19 -3.21
CA ASP A 5 -32.12 18.09 -3.64
C ASP A 5 -31.27 17.88 -2.38
N THR A 6 -30.67 16.69 -2.30
CA THR A 6 -29.74 16.35 -1.22
C THR A 6 -28.50 17.21 -1.41
N THR A 7 -28.37 18.29 -0.64
CA THR A 7 -27.12 19.03 -0.52
C THR A 7 -26.08 18.10 0.10
N ARG A 8 -25.43 17.28 -0.73
CA ARG A 8 -24.23 16.56 -0.32
C ARG A 8 -23.16 17.63 -0.12
N PRO A 9 -22.67 17.88 1.11
CA PRO A 9 -21.53 18.75 1.26
C PRO A 9 -20.38 18.05 0.57
N THR A 10 -19.90 18.62 -0.53
CA THR A 10 -18.65 18.22 -1.17
C THR A 10 -17.51 18.64 -0.24
N TYR A 11 -17.24 17.85 0.79
CA TYR A 11 -16.07 17.95 1.67
C TYR A 11 -14.76 17.59 0.93
N ALA A 12 -14.50 18.23 -0.22
CA ALA A 12 -13.27 18.00 -0.97
C ALA A 12 -12.90 19.13 -1.94
N ALA A 13 -13.39 20.36 -1.75
CA ALA A 13 -12.99 21.51 -2.58
C ALA A 13 -11.84 22.34 -1.97
N GLY A 14 -11.05 21.76 -1.06
CA GLY A 14 -9.84 22.36 -0.51
C GLY A 14 -8.61 21.52 -0.88
N HIS A 15 -7.76 22.04 -1.77
CA HIS A 15 -6.40 21.55 -2.06
C HIS A 15 -6.21 20.21 -2.79
N LYS A 16 -7.12 19.81 -3.70
CA LYS A 16 -7.02 18.53 -4.45
C LYS A 16 -5.75 18.31 -5.32
N GLY A 17 -4.93 19.33 -5.58
CA GLY A 17 -3.73 19.16 -6.42
C GLY A 17 -2.54 18.64 -5.62
N PHE A 18 -1.97 19.50 -4.78
CA PHE A 18 -0.71 19.24 -4.08
C PHE A 18 -0.81 18.21 -2.95
N SER A 19 -1.91 18.21 -2.17
CA SER A 19 -2.07 17.25 -1.07
C SER A 19 -2.35 15.84 -1.59
N ALA A 20 -3.08 15.71 -2.70
CA ALA A 20 -3.33 14.42 -3.34
C ALA A 20 -2.04 13.86 -3.97
N THR A 21 -1.22 14.70 -4.60
CA THR A 21 0.09 14.26 -5.12
C THR A 21 1.03 13.83 -4.00
N LEU A 22 1.13 14.60 -2.91
CA LEU A 22 1.94 14.20 -1.75
C LEU A 22 1.44 12.88 -1.16
N ALA A 23 0.13 12.75 -0.96
CA ALA A 23 -0.47 11.52 -0.44
C ALA A 23 -0.16 10.30 -1.34
N SER A 24 -0.21 10.45 -2.67
CA SER A 24 0.14 9.37 -3.59
C SER A 24 1.63 9.00 -3.54
N LEU A 25 2.52 9.97 -3.37
CA LEU A 25 3.96 9.72 -3.21
C LEU A 25 4.25 8.98 -1.90
N PHE A 26 3.63 9.41 -0.79
CA PHE A 26 3.74 8.72 0.49
C PHE A 26 3.15 7.31 0.44
N ALA A 27 2.02 7.11 -0.24
CA ALA A 27 1.42 5.79 -0.43
C ALA A 27 2.34 4.86 -1.23
N ASN A 28 2.91 5.32 -2.35
CA ASN A 28 3.87 4.54 -3.13
C ASN A 28 5.15 4.25 -2.33
N PHE A 29 5.64 5.22 -1.56
CA PHE A 29 6.81 5.02 -0.72
C PHE A 29 6.55 4.00 0.40
N SER A 30 5.39 4.07 1.04
CA SER A 30 4.96 3.08 2.03
C SER A 30 4.88 1.69 1.41
N ALA A 31 4.23 1.54 0.25
CA ALA A 31 4.11 0.25 -0.44
C ALA A 31 5.48 -0.33 -0.83
N TRP A 32 6.41 0.52 -1.29
CA TRP A 32 7.77 0.10 -1.57
C TRP A 32 8.53 -0.31 -0.31
N ASN A 33 8.37 0.44 0.77
CA ASN A 33 8.99 0.13 2.04
C ASN A 33 8.46 -1.19 2.61
N ASP A 34 7.14 -1.40 2.56
CA ASP A 34 6.49 -2.64 2.99
C ASP A 34 7.00 -3.83 2.19
N ALA A 35 7.06 -3.73 0.85
CA ALA A 35 7.64 -4.78 0.00
C ALA A 35 9.10 -5.09 0.39
N ARG A 36 9.91 -4.07 0.65
CA ARG A 36 11.30 -4.23 1.10
C ARG A 36 11.38 -4.87 2.49
N LEU A 37 10.49 -4.50 3.40
CA LEU A 37 10.40 -5.06 4.75
C LEU A 37 10.02 -6.53 4.70
N THR A 38 9.02 -6.89 3.89
CA THR A 38 8.63 -8.28 3.64
C THR A 38 9.80 -9.09 3.08
N ARG A 39 10.49 -8.57 2.06
CA ARG A 39 11.68 -9.23 1.50
C ARG A 39 12.77 -9.42 2.55
N ASN A 40 13.06 -8.41 3.37
CA ASN A 40 14.07 -8.49 4.43
C ASN A 40 13.68 -9.50 5.52
N ALA A 41 12.41 -9.51 5.94
CA ALA A 41 11.89 -10.47 6.90
C ALA A 41 12.03 -11.90 6.37
N LEU A 42 11.61 -12.15 5.14
CA LEU A 42 11.75 -13.46 4.48
C LEU A 42 13.23 -13.85 4.28
N ARG A 43 14.13 -12.89 4.04
CA ARG A 43 15.58 -13.12 3.96
C ARG A 43 16.22 -13.43 5.30
N ALA A 44 15.64 -12.97 6.41
CA ALA A 44 16.13 -13.27 7.75
C ALA A 44 15.76 -14.68 8.22
N LEU A 45 14.66 -15.25 7.71
CA LEU A 45 14.32 -16.66 7.90
C LEU A 45 15.35 -17.55 7.21
N SER A 46 15.58 -18.73 7.76
CA SER A 46 16.41 -19.79 7.18
C SER A 46 15.65 -20.60 6.12
N ASP A 47 16.37 -21.42 5.34
CA ASP A 47 15.76 -22.16 4.23
C ASP A 47 14.71 -23.18 4.68
N HIS A 48 14.85 -23.75 5.89
CA HIS A 48 13.85 -24.66 6.44
C HIS A 48 12.58 -23.92 6.88
N GLU A 49 12.72 -22.74 7.49
CA GLU A 49 11.57 -21.92 7.87
C GLU A 49 10.80 -21.39 6.65
N LEU A 50 11.51 -21.15 5.54
CA LEU A 50 10.86 -20.85 4.26
C LEU A 50 10.12 -22.05 3.68
N ASP A 51 10.70 -23.25 3.77
CA ASP A 51 10.06 -24.49 3.29
C ASP A 51 8.80 -24.82 4.11
N ASP A 52 8.81 -24.55 5.42
CA ASP A 52 7.65 -24.72 6.31
C ASP A 52 6.44 -23.86 5.89
N ILE A 53 6.69 -22.69 5.30
CA ILE A 53 5.64 -21.81 4.74
C ILE A 53 5.45 -22.02 3.23
N GLY A 54 6.14 -23.00 2.63
CA GLY A 54 6.04 -23.35 1.22
C GLY A 54 6.63 -22.32 0.26
N LEU A 55 7.61 -21.53 0.70
CA LEU A 55 8.31 -20.53 -0.12
C LEU A 55 9.74 -20.99 -0.42
N THR A 56 10.24 -20.58 -1.59
CA THR A 56 11.65 -20.77 -1.97
C THR A 56 12.38 -19.44 -2.03
N ARG A 57 13.73 -19.45 -2.03
CA ARG A 57 14.52 -18.22 -2.19
C ARG A 57 14.25 -17.46 -3.47
N ALA A 58 13.85 -18.16 -4.54
CA ALA A 58 13.45 -17.53 -5.79
C ALA A 58 12.18 -16.69 -5.64
N ASP A 59 11.22 -17.17 -4.85
CA ASP A 59 9.98 -16.44 -4.57
C ASP A 59 10.25 -15.18 -3.75
N VAL A 60 11.14 -15.27 -2.74
CA VAL A 60 11.56 -14.12 -1.92
C VAL A 60 12.15 -12.98 -2.76
N ASP A 61 12.87 -13.28 -3.82
CA ASP A 61 13.42 -12.26 -4.74
C ASP A 61 12.35 -11.62 -5.65
N SER A 62 11.16 -12.22 -5.76
CA SER A 62 10.04 -11.73 -6.55
C SER A 62 9.06 -10.81 -5.79
N PHE A 63 9.08 -10.83 -4.45
CA PHE A 63 8.37 -9.87 -3.58
C PHE A 63 9.12 -8.54 -3.56
#